data_AF-A0A137NZP4-F1
#
_entry.id   AF-A0A137NZP4-F1
#
_cell.length_a   1.000
_cell.length_b   1.000
_cell.length_c   1.000
_cell.angle_alpha   90.00
_cell.angle_beta   90.00
_cell.angle_gamma   90.00
#
_symmetry.space_group_name_H-M   'P 1'
#
loop_
_entity.id
_entity.type
_entity.pdbx_description
1 polymer ?
#
loop_
_entity_poly.entity_id
_entity_poly.type
_entity_poly.pdbx_seq_one_letter_code
_entity_poly.pdbx_strand_id
1 'polypeptide(L)'
;MEISNIKNIIDWNNIFILDEFIDNFDSNNYINLSSLSKSIRQKLKSNIFFKISLTGKSISNKYNESIVDDEQLKEVSNYFEYLNNPYKYNEFKDKWEVQLSNNSGLLFLSQLIEEELKGIRKFIRNFSVDRFSDSFYFLCPLTVNLTNLTRLSLKECAFPLLMMLKIGEHLKNLKFLKLYLVNLVGLSKQELSPEDIYLPRNLEEVSFECCDVFNMFSVPNTLSLIHDGLYSEQEELKHLQGFKIPSLKKLTI
;
A
#
# COMPACT_ATOMS: atom_id res chain seq x y z
N MET A 1 14.96 29.05 16.11
CA MET A 1 15.21 28.15 17.25
C MET A 1 13.97 27.29 17.38
N GLU A 2 13.91 26.22 16.62
CA GLU A 2 12.76 25.31 16.58
C GLU A 2 12.90 24.29 17.70
N ILE A 3 11.91 24.24 18.58
CA ILE A 3 11.81 23.23 19.63
C ILE A 3 11.41 21.93 18.92
N SER A 4 12.37 21.03 18.77
CA SER A 4 12.11 19.66 18.36
C SER A 4 11.18 19.03 19.40
N ASN A 5 9.96 18.73 18.99
CA ASN A 5 9.07 17.83 19.71
C ASN A 5 9.70 16.43 19.65
N ILE A 6 10.65 16.17 20.56
CA ILE A 6 11.09 14.82 20.87
C ILE A 6 9.85 14.13 21.43
N LYS A 7 9.12 13.42 20.56
CA LYS A 7 8.19 12.39 21.00
C LYS A 7 9.03 11.44 21.82
N ASN A 8 8.88 11.47 23.15
CA ASN A 8 9.38 10.45 24.04
C ASN A 8 8.71 9.13 23.65
N ILE A 9 9.31 8.45 22.67
CA ILE A 9 8.97 7.08 22.31
C ILE A 9 9.53 6.26 23.45
N ILE A 10 8.71 6.05 24.48
CA ILE A 10 9.00 5.15 25.57
C ILE A 10 9.14 3.76 24.92
N ASP A 11 10.37 3.26 24.88
CA ASP A 11 10.62 1.88 24.51
C ASP A 11 10.12 1.00 25.65
N TRP A 12 8.90 0.48 25.48
CA TRP A 12 8.26 -0.39 26.45
C TRP A 12 9.06 -1.66 26.71
N ASN A 13 9.97 -2.07 25.81
CA ASN A 13 10.88 -3.18 26.10
C ASN A 13 11.93 -2.78 27.14
N ASN A 14 12.35 -1.51 27.19
CA ASN A 14 13.34 -1.02 28.15
C ASN A 14 12.79 -0.81 29.57
N ILE A 15 11.47 -0.59 29.73
CA ILE A 15 10.86 -0.50 31.07
C ILE A 15 11.01 -1.83 31.83
N PHE A 16 10.92 -2.97 31.14
CA PHE A 16 11.04 -4.29 31.77
C PHE A 16 12.50 -4.72 32.01
N ILE A 17 13.48 -3.89 31.63
CA ILE A 17 14.93 -4.15 31.77
C ILE A 17 15.53 -3.27 32.88
N LEU A 18 14.76 -2.40 33.52
CA LEU A 18 15.28 -1.62 34.65
C LEU A 18 15.66 -2.57 35.80
N ASP A 19 16.93 -2.58 36.18
CA ASP A 19 17.47 -3.41 37.27
C ASP A 19 16.68 -3.24 38.58
N GLU A 20 16.14 -2.03 38.79
CA GLU A 20 15.26 -1.67 39.90
C GLU A 20 13.97 -2.51 39.95
N PHE A 21 13.47 -2.97 38.80
CA PHE A 21 12.33 -3.90 38.74
C PHE A 21 12.77 -5.33 39.01
N ILE A 22 14.00 -5.71 38.62
CA ILE A 22 14.55 -7.07 38.77
C ILE A 22 14.55 -7.52 40.23
N ASP A 23 15.00 -6.68 41.15
CA ASP A 23 15.10 -7.02 42.57
C ASP A 23 13.75 -7.11 43.30
N ASN A 24 12.67 -6.57 42.72
CA ASN A 24 11.36 -6.48 43.36
C ASN A 24 10.38 -7.61 42.98
N PHE A 25 10.76 -8.51 42.06
CA PHE A 25 9.89 -9.58 41.58
C PHE A 25 10.56 -10.95 41.75
N ASP A 26 9.85 -11.89 42.36
CA ASP A 26 10.25 -13.29 42.30
C ASP A 26 10.09 -13.88 40.87
N SER A 27 10.72 -15.03 40.63
CA SER A 27 10.70 -15.71 39.32
C SER A 27 9.29 -16.07 38.85
N ASN A 28 8.35 -16.34 39.75
CA ASN A 28 6.97 -16.66 39.40
C ASN A 28 6.22 -15.42 38.89
N ASN A 29 6.43 -14.27 39.53
CA ASN A 29 5.83 -13.02 39.10
C ASN A 29 6.37 -12.58 37.73
N TYR A 30 7.65 -12.83 37.44
CA TYR A 30 8.22 -12.63 36.10
C TYR A 30 7.51 -13.46 35.04
N ILE A 31 7.30 -14.75 35.31
CA ILE A 31 6.59 -15.66 34.39
C ILE A 31 5.15 -15.18 34.17
N ASN A 32 4.47 -14.76 35.24
CA ASN A 32 3.10 -14.26 35.18
C ASN A 32 3.01 -12.94 34.39
N LEU A 33 3.89 -11.98 34.65
CA LEU A 33 3.94 -10.71 33.92
C LEU A 33 4.28 -10.90 32.45
N SER A 34 5.25 -11.76 32.14
CA SER A 34 5.61 -12.09 30.75
C SER A 34 4.42 -12.75 30.01
N SER A 35 3.72 -13.67 30.68
CA SER A 35 2.53 -14.34 30.14
C SER A 35 1.35 -13.38 29.95
N LEU A 36 1.13 -12.48 30.90
CA LEU A 36 0.13 -11.43 30.83
C LEU A 36 0.45 -10.45 29.69
N SER A 37 1.69 -9.97 29.61
CA SER A 37 2.17 -9.08 28.53
C SER A 37 2.03 -9.75 27.16
N LYS A 38 2.39 -11.03 27.03
CA LYS A 38 2.17 -11.81 25.80
C LYS A 38 0.68 -11.88 25.45
N SER A 39 -0.19 -12.17 26.42
CA SER A 39 -1.63 -12.25 26.22
C SER A 39 -2.25 -10.91 25.81
N ILE A 40 -1.84 -9.82 26.48
CA ILE A 40 -2.26 -8.46 26.16
C ILE A 40 -1.81 -8.11 24.74
N ARG A 41 -0.53 -8.32 24.40
CA ARG A 41 -0.02 -8.06 23.05
C ARG A 41 -0.83 -8.82 21.99
N GLN A 42 -1.11 -10.10 22.19
CA GLN A 42 -1.91 -10.89 21.23
C GLN A 42 -3.35 -10.36 21.09
N LYS A 43 -3.99 -9.95 22.19
CA LYS A 43 -5.32 -9.32 22.15
C LYS A 43 -5.29 -7.96 21.45
N LEU A 44 -4.22 -7.20 21.62
CA LEU A 44 -4.06 -5.88 21.02
C LEU A 44 -3.70 -5.95 19.53
N LYS A 45 -3.11 -7.04 19.03
CA LYS A 45 -2.74 -7.17 17.60
C LYS A 45 -3.90 -6.86 16.66
N SER A 46 -5.10 -7.35 16.94
CA SER A 46 -6.27 -7.09 16.09
C SER A 46 -6.64 -5.62 16.03
N ASN A 47 -6.39 -4.87 17.10
CA ASN A 47 -6.71 -3.45 17.20
C ASN A 47 -5.60 -2.59 16.62
N ILE A 48 -4.32 -2.92 16.91
CA ILE A 48 -3.15 -2.19 16.42
C ILE A 48 -3.04 -2.31 14.90
N PHE A 49 -3.16 -3.53 14.37
CA PHE A 49 -3.01 -3.80 12.94
C PHE A 49 -4.33 -3.77 12.18
N PHE A 50 -5.41 -3.26 12.80
CA PHE A 50 -6.72 -3.10 12.16
C PHE A 50 -6.63 -2.22 10.91
N LYS A 51 -5.81 -1.18 10.96
CA LYS A 51 -5.61 -0.21 9.90
C LYS A 51 -4.12 -0.11 9.56
N ILE A 52 -3.77 -0.30 8.29
CA ILE A 52 -2.44 -0.03 7.75
C ILE A 52 -2.56 1.03 6.67
N SER A 53 -1.61 1.96 6.67
CA SER A 53 -1.46 2.95 5.62
C SER A 53 -0.06 2.88 5.05
N LEU A 54 0.04 2.72 3.74
CA LEU A 54 1.27 2.79 2.99
C LEU A 54 1.38 4.20 2.40
N THR A 55 2.44 4.94 2.76
CA THR A 55 2.76 6.22 2.10
C THR A 55 4.21 6.23 1.62
N GLY A 56 4.50 6.88 0.49
CA GLY A 56 5.86 6.97 -0.04
C GLY A 56 6.85 7.47 1.04
N LYS A 57 6.45 8.52 1.76
CA LYS A 57 7.20 9.10 2.88
C LYS A 57 7.46 8.11 4.02
N SER A 58 6.46 7.33 4.43
CA SER A 58 6.64 6.35 5.52
C SER A 58 7.61 5.25 5.13
N ILE A 59 7.55 4.78 3.89
CA ILE A 59 8.46 3.76 3.37
C ILE A 59 9.87 4.30 3.21
N SER A 60 10.02 5.50 2.64
CA SER A 60 11.31 6.16 2.56
C SER A 60 11.93 6.33 3.92
N ASN A 61 11.22 6.89 4.90
CA ASN A 61 11.76 7.07 6.25
C ASN A 61 12.22 5.74 6.88
N LYS A 62 11.42 4.68 6.72
CA LYS A 62 11.70 3.39 7.32
C LYS A 62 12.98 2.74 6.78
N TYR A 63 13.16 2.75 5.47
CA TYR A 63 14.26 2.03 4.83
C TYR A 63 15.45 2.92 4.51
N ASN A 64 15.31 4.24 4.55
CA ASN A 64 16.43 5.18 4.34
C ASN A 64 17.45 5.13 5.48
N GLU A 65 17.03 4.80 6.70
CA GLU A 65 17.90 4.69 7.87
C GLU A 65 18.78 3.42 7.85
N SER A 66 18.44 2.40 7.05
CA SER A 66 19.11 1.10 7.01
C SER A 66 20.11 0.89 5.86
N ILE A 67 20.42 1.94 5.07
CA ILE A 67 21.03 1.81 3.72
C ILE A 67 22.52 1.43 3.69
N VAL A 68 23.25 1.48 4.82
CA VAL A 68 24.71 1.63 4.74
C VAL A 68 25.42 0.50 3.96
N ASP A 69 24.95 -0.76 4.00
CA ASP A 69 25.69 -1.89 3.40
C ASP A 69 24.92 -2.84 2.45
N ASP A 70 23.62 -2.65 2.21
CA ASP A 70 22.82 -3.58 1.37
C ASP A 70 22.59 -3.01 -0.04
N GLU A 71 23.13 -3.70 -1.07
CA GLU A 71 23.02 -3.31 -2.48
C GLU A 71 21.55 -3.29 -2.97
N GLN A 72 20.71 -4.21 -2.50
CA GLN A 72 19.30 -4.26 -2.86
C GLN A 72 18.52 -3.09 -2.23
N LEU A 73 18.87 -2.69 -0.99
CA LEU A 73 18.30 -1.49 -0.37
C LEU A 73 18.75 -0.20 -1.06
N LYS A 74 19.94 -0.17 -1.65
CA LYS A 74 20.39 0.95 -2.51
C LYS A 74 19.56 1.06 -3.79
N GLU A 75 19.14 -0.05 -4.38
CA GLU A 75 18.22 -0.02 -5.53
C GLU A 75 16.86 0.57 -5.14
N VAL A 76 16.33 0.19 -3.97
CA VAL A 76 15.05 0.74 -3.46
C VAL A 76 15.17 2.23 -3.17
N SER A 77 16.30 2.67 -2.60
CA SER A 77 16.47 4.06 -2.19
C SER A 77 16.49 5.05 -3.35
N ASN A 78 16.90 4.60 -4.54
CA ASN A 78 16.79 5.37 -5.77
C ASN A 78 15.35 5.79 -6.08
N TYR A 79 14.35 4.99 -5.66
CA TYR A 79 12.94 5.35 -5.83
C TYR A 79 12.42 6.30 -4.76
N PHE A 80 13.08 6.43 -3.60
CA PHE A 80 12.55 7.26 -2.51
C PHE A 80 12.44 8.72 -2.88
N GLU A 81 13.39 9.25 -3.65
CA GLU A 81 13.32 10.64 -4.09
C GLU A 81 12.10 10.88 -4.99
N TYR A 82 11.85 9.95 -5.92
CA TYR A 82 10.66 9.94 -6.77
C TYR A 82 9.37 9.77 -5.97
N LEU A 83 9.28 8.74 -5.11
CA LEU A 83 8.09 8.44 -4.29
C LEU A 83 7.69 9.61 -3.39
N ASN A 84 8.66 10.40 -2.92
CA ASN A 84 8.39 11.58 -2.10
C ASN A 84 7.98 12.81 -2.91
N ASN A 85 8.39 12.90 -4.18
CA ASN A 85 8.22 14.10 -5.00
C ASN A 85 7.88 13.79 -6.47
N PRO A 86 6.87 12.96 -6.78
CA PRO A 86 6.64 12.51 -8.17
C PRO A 86 6.36 13.68 -9.11
N TYR A 87 5.78 14.77 -8.60
CA TYR A 87 5.50 16.01 -9.33
C TYR A 87 6.75 16.76 -9.84
N LYS A 88 7.95 16.44 -9.35
CA LYS A 88 9.21 17.04 -9.81
C LYS A 88 9.86 16.28 -10.97
N TYR A 89 9.15 15.37 -11.62
CA TYR A 89 9.71 14.52 -12.66
C TYR A 89 10.40 15.31 -13.77
N ASN A 90 9.76 16.38 -14.25
CA ASN A 90 10.33 17.21 -15.31
C ASN A 90 11.61 17.95 -14.88
N GLU A 91 11.77 18.26 -13.58
CA GLU A 91 12.97 18.92 -13.05
C GLU A 91 14.17 17.96 -12.97
N PHE A 92 13.92 16.67 -12.75
CA PHE A 92 14.95 15.64 -12.54
C PHE A 92 14.93 14.54 -13.59
N LYS A 93 14.38 14.83 -14.78
CA LYS A 93 14.10 13.86 -15.84
C LYS A 93 15.30 12.96 -16.15
N ASP A 94 16.45 13.54 -16.47
CA ASP A 94 17.65 12.77 -16.86
C ASP A 94 18.10 11.78 -15.78
N LYS A 95 17.95 12.16 -14.51
CA LYS A 95 18.28 11.31 -13.35
C LYS A 95 17.26 10.19 -13.18
N TRP A 96 15.98 10.52 -13.28
CA TRP A 96 14.89 9.57 -13.01
C TRP A 96 14.60 8.63 -14.17
N GLU A 97 14.86 9.02 -15.43
CA GLU A 97 14.74 8.11 -16.57
C GLU A 97 15.62 6.87 -16.39
N VAL A 98 16.87 7.07 -15.97
CA VAL A 98 17.79 5.96 -15.70
C VAL A 98 17.26 5.09 -14.55
N GLN A 99 16.83 5.71 -13.43
CA GLN A 99 16.40 5.00 -12.23
C GLN A 99 15.07 4.24 -12.41
N LEU A 100 14.10 4.83 -13.12
CA LEU A 100 12.73 4.32 -13.25
C LEU A 100 12.54 3.37 -14.44
N SER A 101 13.56 3.24 -15.30
CA SER A 101 13.58 2.28 -16.41
C SER A 101 13.62 0.82 -15.94
N ASN A 102 14.26 0.58 -14.78
CA ASN A 102 14.27 -0.69 -14.07
C ASN A 102 13.15 -0.69 -13.00
N ASN A 103 12.60 -1.85 -12.64
CA ASN A 103 11.65 -1.99 -11.51
C ASN A 103 12.17 -2.95 -10.43
N SER A 104 13.41 -3.44 -10.50
CA SER A 104 13.97 -4.41 -9.55
C SER A 104 13.85 -3.93 -8.10
N GLY A 105 14.15 -2.66 -7.84
CA GLY A 105 14.00 -2.07 -6.51
C GLY A 105 12.55 -2.05 -6.02
N LEU A 106 11.56 -1.80 -6.89
CA LEU A 106 10.15 -1.88 -6.50
C LEU A 106 9.69 -3.32 -6.21
N LEU A 107 10.19 -4.30 -6.98
CA LEU A 107 9.92 -5.71 -6.73
C LEU A 107 10.53 -6.16 -5.39
N PHE A 108 11.75 -5.75 -5.10
CA PHE A 108 12.39 -6.01 -3.81
C PHE A 108 11.66 -5.32 -2.66
N LEU A 109 11.27 -4.05 -2.83
CA LEU A 109 10.43 -3.34 -1.86
C LEU A 109 9.11 -4.08 -1.61
N SER A 110 8.47 -4.61 -2.65
CA SER A 110 7.26 -5.44 -2.49
C SER A 110 7.52 -6.67 -1.62
N GLN A 111 8.66 -7.33 -1.78
CA GLN A 111 9.03 -8.49 -0.97
C GLN A 111 9.26 -8.11 0.50
N LEU A 112 9.97 -7.01 0.75
CA LEU A 112 10.19 -6.48 2.10
C LEU A 112 8.86 -6.19 2.81
N ILE A 113 7.93 -5.51 2.12
CA ILE A 113 6.62 -5.19 2.68
C ILE A 113 5.80 -6.47 2.91
N GLU A 114 5.80 -7.43 1.97
CA GLU A 114 5.06 -8.69 2.12
C GLU A 114 5.54 -9.48 3.36
N GLU A 115 6.86 -9.58 3.58
CA GLU A 115 7.40 -10.26 4.76
C GLU A 115 7.01 -9.57 6.07
N GLU A 116 6.94 -8.24 6.09
CA GLU A 116 6.42 -7.49 7.25
C GLU A 116 4.93 -7.73 7.49
N LEU A 117 4.14 -7.84 6.43
CA LEU A 117 2.70 -8.07 6.52
C LEU A 117 2.35 -9.52 6.89
N LYS A 118 3.20 -10.50 6.59
CA LYS A 118 2.96 -11.95 6.76
C LYS A 118 2.39 -12.34 8.12
N GLY A 119 2.95 -11.79 9.20
CA GLY A 119 2.52 -12.09 10.57
C GLY A 119 1.25 -11.37 11.03
N ILE A 120 0.84 -10.32 10.31
CA ILE A 120 -0.22 -9.39 10.72
C ILE A 120 -1.39 -9.29 9.73
N ARG A 121 -1.26 -9.81 8.50
CA ARG A 121 -2.24 -9.64 7.41
C ARG A 121 -3.66 -10.05 7.78
N LYS A 122 -3.82 -11.08 8.62
CA LYS A 122 -5.13 -11.56 9.09
C LYS A 122 -5.87 -10.54 9.98
N PHE A 123 -5.16 -9.57 10.54
CA PHE A 123 -5.74 -8.54 11.39
C PHE A 123 -6.10 -7.26 10.61
N ILE A 124 -5.58 -7.10 9.40
CA ILE A 124 -5.77 -5.90 8.58
C ILE A 124 -7.18 -5.94 7.98
N ARG A 125 -7.96 -4.92 8.32
CA ARG A 125 -9.31 -4.71 7.78
C ARG A 125 -9.42 -3.43 6.97
N ASN A 126 -8.60 -2.44 7.29
CA ASN A 126 -8.51 -1.18 6.57
C ASN A 126 -7.11 -1.03 5.99
N PHE A 127 -6.99 -0.92 4.67
CA PHE A 127 -5.73 -0.71 3.98
C PHE A 127 -5.85 0.54 3.13
N SER A 128 -4.94 1.48 3.34
CA SER A 128 -4.88 2.72 2.56
C SER A 128 -3.52 2.90 1.93
N VAL A 129 -3.51 3.40 0.70
CA VAL A 129 -2.32 3.79 -0.04
C VAL A 129 -2.49 5.24 -0.41
N ASP A 130 -1.47 6.05 -0.14
CA ASP A 130 -1.47 7.48 -0.42
C ASP A 130 -0.12 7.87 -1.01
N ARG A 131 -0.14 8.55 -2.16
CA ARG A 131 1.04 9.10 -2.83
C ARG A 131 2.10 8.05 -3.12
N PHE A 132 1.72 7.03 -3.87
CA PHE A 132 2.68 6.09 -4.46
C PHE A 132 2.90 6.29 -5.96
N SER A 133 2.14 7.21 -6.58
CA SER A 133 2.18 7.44 -8.02
C SER A 133 2.14 6.10 -8.77
N ASP A 134 2.91 6.00 -9.84
CA ASP A 134 2.99 4.87 -10.75
C ASP A 134 3.62 3.63 -10.10
N SER A 135 4.42 3.82 -9.06
CA SER A 135 5.10 2.73 -8.37
C SER A 135 4.15 1.76 -7.68
N PHE A 136 2.93 2.19 -7.31
CA PHE A 136 1.96 1.29 -6.71
C PHE A 136 1.49 0.17 -7.65
N TYR A 137 1.60 0.36 -8.97
CA TYR A 137 1.29 -0.68 -9.94
C TYR A 137 2.06 -1.98 -9.62
N PHE A 138 3.33 -1.88 -9.20
CA PHE A 138 4.17 -3.02 -8.85
C PHE A 138 3.96 -3.55 -7.43
N LEU A 139 3.39 -2.72 -6.55
CA LEU A 139 3.07 -3.07 -5.16
C LEU A 139 1.63 -3.57 -4.99
N CYS A 140 0.80 -3.47 -6.02
CA CYS A 140 -0.60 -3.87 -5.96
C CYS A 140 -0.82 -5.34 -5.52
N PRO A 141 0.08 -6.33 -5.79
CA PRO A 141 -0.13 -7.69 -5.31
C PRO A 141 -0.22 -7.80 -3.78
N LEU A 142 0.35 -6.83 -3.04
CA LEU A 142 0.23 -6.74 -1.58
C LEU A 142 -1.24 -6.61 -1.15
N THR A 143 -2.07 -5.93 -1.94
CA THR A 143 -3.49 -5.69 -1.60
C THR A 143 -4.31 -6.97 -1.68
N VAL A 144 -4.13 -7.77 -2.72
CA VAL A 144 -4.93 -8.98 -2.96
C VAL A 144 -4.65 -10.09 -1.94
N ASN A 145 -3.49 -10.04 -1.27
CA ASN A 145 -3.14 -10.95 -0.17
C ASN A 145 -3.88 -10.63 1.16
N LEU A 146 -4.57 -9.49 1.25
CA LEU A 146 -5.29 -9.05 2.45
C LEU A 146 -6.73 -9.57 2.46
N THR A 147 -6.91 -10.88 2.61
CA THR A 147 -8.23 -11.54 2.48
C THR A 147 -9.29 -11.09 3.49
N ASN A 148 -8.90 -10.50 4.63
CA ASN A 148 -9.80 -9.96 5.65
C ASN A 148 -10.13 -8.47 5.44
N LEU A 149 -9.69 -7.88 4.34
CA LEU A 149 -9.89 -6.47 4.05
C LEU A 149 -11.38 -6.15 3.87
N THR A 150 -11.87 -5.16 4.61
CA THR A 150 -13.22 -4.61 4.50
C THR A 150 -13.21 -3.20 3.91
N ARG A 151 -12.08 -2.50 3.98
CA ARG A 151 -11.87 -1.15 3.45
C ARG A 151 -10.57 -1.06 2.66
N LEU A 152 -10.69 -0.72 1.38
CA LEU A 152 -9.56 -0.36 0.52
C LEU A 152 -9.69 1.10 0.11
N SER A 153 -8.65 1.90 0.35
CA SER A 153 -8.57 3.28 -0.10
C SER A 153 -7.28 3.48 -0.87
N LEU A 154 -7.39 3.80 -2.16
CA LEU A 154 -6.25 4.12 -3.02
C LEU A 154 -6.30 5.59 -3.38
N LYS A 155 -5.16 6.27 -3.24
CA LYS A 155 -5.06 7.70 -3.46
C LYS A 155 -3.75 8.06 -4.15
N GLU A 156 -3.82 8.85 -5.22
CA GLU A 156 -2.66 9.38 -5.94
C GLU A 156 -1.70 8.24 -6.33
N CYS A 157 -2.20 7.23 -7.05
CA CYS A 157 -1.44 6.03 -7.42
C CYS A 157 -1.94 5.34 -8.69
N ALA A 158 -1.10 4.49 -9.30
CA ALA A 158 -1.50 3.61 -10.40
C ALA A 158 -1.93 2.22 -9.89
N PHE A 159 -2.91 1.61 -10.56
CA PHE A 159 -3.45 0.30 -10.21
C PHE A 159 -3.83 -0.50 -11.47
N PRO A 160 -3.53 -1.81 -11.56
CA PRO A 160 -3.91 -2.57 -12.76
C PRO A 160 -5.43 -2.65 -12.93
N LEU A 161 -5.93 -2.28 -14.12
CA LEU A 161 -7.35 -2.26 -14.43
C LEU A 161 -7.99 -3.64 -14.27
N LEU A 162 -7.38 -4.71 -14.81
CA LEU A 162 -7.93 -6.07 -14.65
C LEU A 162 -8.05 -6.48 -13.18
N MET A 163 -7.06 -6.12 -12.35
CA MET A 163 -7.11 -6.43 -10.93
C MET A 163 -8.26 -5.67 -10.23
N MET A 164 -8.54 -4.44 -10.66
CA MET A 164 -9.69 -3.68 -10.21
C MET A 164 -11.01 -4.33 -10.63
N LEU A 165 -11.14 -4.74 -11.90
CA LEU A 165 -12.35 -5.40 -12.39
C LEU A 165 -12.62 -6.73 -11.66
N LYS A 166 -11.56 -7.47 -11.30
CA LYS A 166 -11.62 -8.75 -10.58
C LYS A 166 -11.42 -8.65 -9.07
N ILE A 167 -11.57 -7.46 -8.49
CA ILE A 167 -11.22 -7.24 -7.08
C ILE A 167 -12.00 -8.14 -6.10
N GLY A 168 -13.22 -8.54 -6.44
CA GLY A 168 -14.04 -9.43 -5.63
C GLY A 168 -13.54 -10.87 -5.57
N GLU A 169 -12.72 -11.32 -6.53
CA GLU A 169 -12.13 -12.67 -6.52
C GLU A 169 -11.15 -12.80 -5.35
N HIS A 170 -10.41 -11.72 -5.11
CA HIS A 170 -9.38 -11.62 -4.09
C HIS A 170 -9.92 -11.09 -2.75
N LEU A 171 -10.78 -10.06 -2.78
CA LEU A 171 -11.21 -9.30 -1.61
C LEU A 171 -12.71 -9.50 -1.32
N LYS A 172 -13.10 -10.76 -1.07
CA LYS A 172 -14.50 -11.19 -0.85
C LYS A 172 -15.20 -10.47 0.31
N ASN A 173 -14.44 -9.98 1.28
CA ASN A 173 -14.94 -9.29 2.47
C ASN A 173 -15.00 -7.76 2.32
N LEU A 174 -14.60 -7.22 1.16
CA LEU A 174 -14.53 -5.79 0.92
C LEU A 174 -15.93 -5.18 0.94
N LYS A 175 -16.09 -4.13 1.75
CA LYS A 175 -17.34 -3.38 1.95
C LYS A 175 -17.25 -1.96 1.43
N PHE A 176 -16.06 -1.37 1.45
CA PHE A 176 -15.85 0.00 1.03
C PHE A 176 -14.62 0.06 0.13
N LEU A 177 -14.81 0.65 -1.04
CA LEU A 177 -13.76 0.89 -2.02
C LEU A 177 -13.74 2.40 -2.33
N LYS A 178 -12.60 3.04 -2.08
CA LYS A 178 -12.40 4.44 -2.44
C LYS A 178 -11.16 4.59 -3.31
N LEU A 179 -11.34 5.14 -4.50
CA LEU A 179 -10.29 5.54 -5.43
C LEU A 179 -10.34 7.06 -5.60
N TYR A 180 -9.21 7.74 -5.39
CA TYR A 180 -9.08 9.19 -5.57
C TYR A 180 -7.79 9.50 -6.33
N LEU A 181 -7.86 10.15 -7.50
CA LEU A 181 -6.68 10.37 -8.34
C LEU A 181 -5.93 9.06 -8.62
N VAL A 182 -6.67 8.05 -9.11
CA VAL A 182 -6.11 6.72 -9.40
C VAL A 182 -6.04 6.51 -10.90
N ASN A 183 -4.86 6.12 -11.38
CA ASN A 183 -4.60 5.76 -12.77
C ASN A 183 -4.83 4.24 -12.94
N LEU A 184 -5.93 3.86 -13.58
CA LEU A 184 -6.24 2.46 -13.87
C LEU A 184 -5.54 2.02 -15.16
N VAL A 185 -4.58 1.10 -15.04
CA VAL A 185 -3.71 0.72 -16.16
C VAL A 185 -4.16 -0.61 -16.76
N GLY A 186 -4.70 -0.56 -17.97
CA GLY A 186 -5.00 -1.71 -18.82
C GLY A 186 -3.85 -2.03 -19.78
N LEU A 187 -3.83 -3.26 -20.28
CA LEU A 187 -2.91 -3.67 -21.37
C LEU A 187 -3.73 -3.84 -22.65
N SER A 188 -3.29 -3.30 -23.78
CA SER A 188 -4.07 -3.33 -25.03
C SER A 188 -4.26 -4.74 -25.61
N LYS A 189 -3.39 -5.69 -25.24
CA LYS A 189 -3.55 -7.12 -25.58
C LYS A 189 -4.47 -7.87 -24.62
N GLN A 190 -4.90 -7.23 -23.54
CA GLN A 190 -5.83 -7.81 -22.58
C GLN A 190 -7.25 -7.57 -23.08
N GLU A 191 -7.87 -8.63 -23.61
CA GLU A 191 -9.29 -8.60 -23.93
C GLU A 191 -10.06 -8.46 -22.61
N LEU A 192 -10.74 -7.32 -22.44
CA LEU A 192 -11.63 -7.09 -21.31
C LEU A 192 -13.05 -7.43 -21.73
N SER A 193 -13.69 -8.32 -21.00
CA SER A 193 -15.09 -8.67 -21.21
C SER A 193 -15.96 -8.18 -20.04
N PRO A 194 -17.26 -7.90 -20.26
CA PRO A 194 -18.17 -7.58 -19.16
C PRO A 194 -18.22 -8.66 -18.07
N GLU A 195 -17.92 -9.91 -18.40
CA GLU A 195 -17.84 -11.03 -17.47
C GLU A 195 -16.62 -10.98 -16.54
N ASP A 196 -15.58 -10.21 -16.87
CA ASP A 196 -14.43 -9.99 -15.99
C ASP A 196 -14.77 -9.10 -14.79
N ILE A 197 -15.92 -8.43 -14.82
CA ILE A 197 -16.41 -7.60 -13.73
C ILE A 197 -16.90 -8.49 -12.59
N TYR A 198 -16.06 -8.63 -11.56
CA TYR A 198 -16.37 -9.40 -10.37
C TYR A 198 -16.15 -8.56 -9.11
N LEU A 199 -17.22 -7.90 -8.67
CA LEU A 199 -17.23 -7.12 -7.44
C LEU A 199 -17.66 -7.94 -6.21
N PRO A 200 -17.13 -7.65 -5.01
CA PRO A 200 -17.52 -8.34 -3.79
C PRO A 200 -19.02 -8.18 -3.50
N ARG A 201 -19.70 -9.28 -3.14
CA ARG A 201 -21.14 -9.25 -2.80
C ARG A 201 -21.49 -8.35 -1.62
N ASN A 202 -20.52 -8.13 -0.72
CA ASN A 202 -20.69 -7.31 0.49
C ASN A 202 -20.33 -5.84 0.26
N LEU A 203 -20.08 -5.41 -0.98
CA LEU A 203 -19.67 -4.04 -1.29
C LEU A 203 -20.83 -3.07 -1.02
N GLU A 204 -20.67 -2.21 -0.02
CA GLU A 204 -21.68 -1.26 0.45
C GLU A 204 -21.45 0.14 -0.15
N GLU A 205 -20.19 0.54 -0.34
CA GLU A 205 -19.82 1.86 -0.85
C GLU A 205 -18.70 1.76 -1.87
N VAL A 206 -18.87 2.47 -2.98
CA VAL A 206 -17.85 2.67 -4.00
C VAL A 206 -17.75 4.15 -4.33
N SER A 207 -16.54 4.67 -4.29
CA SER A 207 -16.22 6.04 -4.64
C SER A 207 -15.06 6.03 -5.63
N PHE A 208 -15.32 6.52 -6.84
CA PHE A 208 -14.32 6.91 -7.81
C PHE A 208 -14.33 8.44 -7.84
N GLU A 209 -13.17 9.07 -7.78
CA GLU A 209 -13.07 10.52 -7.84
C GLU A 209 -11.78 10.85 -8.59
N CYS A 210 -11.90 11.58 -9.71
CA CYS A 210 -10.79 11.93 -10.58
C CYS A 210 -9.92 10.72 -10.99
N CYS A 211 -10.55 9.62 -11.43
CA CYS A 211 -9.83 8.42 -11.85
C CYS A 211 -9.79 8.34 -13.37
N ASP A 212 -8.63 7.97 -13.91
CA ASP A 212 -8.38 7.88 -15.35
C ASP A 212 -8.05 6.44 -15.75
N VAL A 213 -8.33 6.06 -17.00
CA VAL A 213 -7.98 4.76 -17.57
C VAL A 213 -6.93 4.95 -18.66
N PHE A 214 -5.86 4.15 -18.59
CA PHE A 214 -4.75 4.16 -19.53
C PHE A 214 -4.55 2.77 -20.12
N ASN A 215 -4.42 2.67 -21.44
CA ASN A 215 -4.14 1.42 -22.13
C ASN A 215 -2.69 1.39 -22.61
N MET A 216 -1.92 0.40 -22.19
CA MET A 216 -0.51 0.25 -22.56
C MET A 216 -0.28 -0.93 -23.50
N PHE A 217 0.62 -0.78 -24.47
CA PHE A 217 0.89 -1.82 -25.47
C PHE A 217 1.76 -2.98 -24.95
N SER A 218 2.50 -2.75 -23.86
CA SER A 218 3.40 -3.72 -23.25
C SER A 218 3.31 -3.66 -21.73
N VAL A 219 3.91 -4.65 -21.06
CA VAL A 219 4.04 -4.64 -19.60
C VAL A 219 4.77 -3.37 -19.18
N PRO A 220 4.18 -2.52 -18.32
CA PRO A 220 4.79 -1.26 -17.93
C PRO A 220 6.07 -1.44 -17.13
N ASN A 221 6.97 -0.46 -17.25
CA ASN A 221 7.83 -0.05 -16.17
C ASN A 221 7.36 1.29 -15.57
N THR A 222 7.97 1.71 -14.46
CA THR A 222 7.59 2.97 -13.79
C THR A 222 7.76 4.15 -14.74
N LEU A 223 8.84 4.16 -15.52
CA LEU A 223 9.08 5.20 -16.52
C LEU A 223 8.00 5.28 -17.60
N SER A 224 7.58 4.15 -18.17
CA SER A 224 6.56 4.11 -19.22
C SER A 224 5.20 4.55 -18.69
N LEU A 225 4.88 4.23 -17.43
CA LEU A 225 3.65 4.72 -16.79
C LEU A 225 3.62 6.24 -16.68
N ILE A 226 4.75 6.85 -16.33
CA ILE A 226 4.89 8.31 -16.25
C ILE A 226 4.71 8.94 -17.63
N HIS A 227 5.38 8.40 -18.65
CA HIS A 227 5.28 8.94 -20.01
C HIS A 227 3.87 8.79 -20.57
N ASP A 228 3.30 7.59 -20.51
CA ASP A 228 1.97 7.35 -21.07
C ASP A 228 0.90 8.14 -20.32
N GLY A 229 1.01 8.30 -19.00
CA GLY A 229 0.09 9.13 -18.21
C GLY A 229 0.09 10.61 -18.58
N LEU A 230 1.19 11.15 -19.14
CA LEU A 230 1.29 12.55 -19.56
C LEU A 230 0.76 12.81 -20.98
N TYR A 231 0.78 11.80 -21.85
CA TYR A 231 0.54 11.99 -23.29
C TYR A 231 -0.63 11.20 -23.86
N SER A 232 -1.19 10.25 -23.11
CA SER A 232 -2.32 9.46 -23.60
C SER A 232 -3.61 10.26 -23.60
N GLU A 233 -4.43 10.00 -24.60
CA GLU A 233 -5.83 10.43 -24.58
C GLU A 233 -6.50 9.72 -23.40
N GLN A 234 -6.91 10.49 -22.40
CA GLN A 234 -7.66 9.97 -21.27
C GLN A 234 -9.01 9.47 -21.78
N GLU A 235 -9.20 8.16 -21.72
CA GLU A 235 -10.53 7.60 -21.92
C GLU A 235 -11.32 7.79 -20.64
N GLU A 236 -12.48 8.44 -20.74
CA GLU A 236 -13.47 8.42 -19.66
C GLU A 236 -13.74 6.97 -19.26
N LEU A 237 -14.16 6.76 -18.00
CA LEU A 237 -14.47 5.47 -17.37
C LEU A 237 -15.67 4.72 -18.04
N LYS A 238 -15.73 4.65 -19.37
CA LYS A 238 -16.74 3.95 -20.17
C LYS A 238 -16.77 2.46 -19.84
N HIS A 239 -15.62 1.86 -19.51
CA HIS A 239 -15.55 0.48 -19.04
C HIS A 239 -16.18 0.26 -17.65
N LEU A 240 -16.37 1.33 -16.87
CA LEU A 240 -17.12 1.29 -15.62
C LEU A 240 -18.64 1.50 -15.83
N GLN A 241 -19.07 1.93 -17.02
CA GLN A 241 -20.48 2.07 -17.37
C GLN A 241 -21.08 0.69 -17.59
N GLY A 242 -21.62 0.09 -16.53
CA GLY A 242 -22.21 -1.24 -16.60
C GLY A 242 -22.16 -2.06 -15.31
N PHE A 243 -21.48 -1.57 -14.26
CA PHE A 243 -21.46 -2.27 -12.97
C PHE A 243 -22.86 -2.47 -12.42
N LYS A 244 -23.33 -3.74 -12.40
CA LYS A 244 -24.48 -4.14 -11.60
C LYS A 244 -23.99 -4.52 -10.21
N ILE A 245 -24.15 -3.61 -9.25
CA ILE A 245 -23.77 -3.83 -7.85
C ILE A 245 -25.04 -3.95 -7.01
N PRO A 246 -25.60 -5.16 -6.83
CA PRO A 246 -26.93 -5.32 -6.24
C PRO A 246 -27.01 -4.88 -4.76
N SER A 247 -25.89 -4.82 -4.05
CA SER A 247 -25.79 -4.47 -2.63
C SER A 247 -25.29 -3.05 -2.36
N LEU A 248 -25.07 -2.24 -3.39
CA LEU A 248 -24.49 -0.91 -3.27
C LEU A 248 -25.46 0.05 -2.60
N LYS A 249 -25.03 0.64 -1.48
CA LYS A 249 -25.77 1.68 -0.78
C LYS A 249 -25.42 3.08 -1.26
N LYS A 250 -24.17 3.27 -1.71
CA LYS A 250 -23.65 4.56 -2.15
C LYS A 250 -22.67 4.41 -3.30
N LEU A 251 -22.90 5.20 -4.34
CA LEU A 251 -22.03 5.38 -5.48
C LEU A 251 -21.61 6.85 -5.56
N THR A 252 -20.33 7.09 -5.76
CA THR A 252 -19.78 8.41 -6.08
C THR A 252 -18.82 8.23 -7.24
N ILE A 253 -18.99 9.01 -8.30
CA ILE A 253 -18.20 9.01 -9.54
C ILE A 253 -17.78 10.46 -9.79
#